data_AF-A0A0S7Y0H4-F1
#
_entry.id   AF-A0A0S7Y0H4-F1
#
_cell.length_a   1.000
_cell.length_b   1.000
_cell.length_c   1.000
_cell.angle_alpha   90.00
_cell.angle_beta   90.00
_cell.angle_gamma   90.00
#
_symmetry.space_group_name_H-M   'P 1'
#
loop_
_entity.id
_entity.type
_entity.pdbx_description
1 polymer ?
#
loop_
_entity_poly.entity_id
_entity_poly.type
_entity_poly.pdbx_seq_one_letter_code
_entity_poly.pdbx_strand_id
1 'polypeptide(L)'
;MQSGKLTKRTNKSTKNSTPALQIVVQGIVGLIKQQMQFADEVGLDRQRIFPIIYEYLEDDNLENKLEVLFKDGENNSLQLQSIFRAIKNHQLVLTAALDGVALQTIKVLEARILSDRSLRKQLQTIFNSKKPIATSLLDFKHNQQARYRELVIPGFINTYMQIQAIGEKE
;
A
#
# COMPACT_ATOMS: atom_id res chain seq x y z
N MET A 1 0.83 -16.52 -68.18
CA MET A 1 1.13 -15.25 -67.47
C MET A 1 0.48 -15.33 -66.10
N GLN A 2 1.28 -15.04 -65.07
CA GLN A 2 0.96 -15.17 -63.64
C GLN A 2 0.13 -13.99 -63.12
N SER A 3 -0.21 -14.09 -61.82
CA SER A 3 -0.79 -13.09 -60.91
C SER A 3 -2.31 -13.02 -60.89
N GLY A 4 -2.99 -13.17 -59.76
CA GLY A 4 -2.52 -13.32 -58.39
C GLY A 4 -3.72 -13.14 -57.45
N LYS A 5 -3.98 -14.15 -56.61
CA LYS A 5 -5.01 -14.09 -55.56
C LYS A 5 -4.63 -12.99 -54.57
N LEU A 6 -5.42 -11.92 -54.49
CA LEU A 6 -5.37 -10.98 -53.36
C LEU A 6 -6.02 -11.64 -52.15
N THR A 7 -5.23 -12.39 -51.37
CA THR A 7 -5.60 -12.77 -50.02
C THR A 7 -5.56 -11.52 -49.14
N LYS A 8 -6.74 -11.11 -48.63
CA LYS A 8 -6.88 -10.17 -47.52
C LYS A 8 -6.08 -10.71 -46.33
N ARG A 9 -4.86 -10.21 -46.12
CA ARG A 9 -4.13 -10.38 -44.86
C ARG A 9 -4.83 -9.51 -43.83
N THR A 10 -5.70 -10.11 -43.03
CA THR A 10 -6.11 -9.58 -41.74
C THR A 10 -4.85 -9.37 -40.90
N ASN A 11 -4.50 -8.11 -40.63
CA ASN A 11 -3.41 -7.75 -39.73
C ASN A 11 -3.82 -8.15 -38.30
N LYS A 12 -3.55 -9.40 -37.94
CA LYS A 12 -3.68 -9.90 -36.58
C LYS A 12 -2.43 -9.40 -35.83
N SER A 13 -2.51 -8.18 -35.32
CA SER A 13 -1.47 -7.55 -34.52
C SER A 13 -1.22 -8.36 -33.24
N THR A 14 -0.19 -9.20 -33.29
CA THR A 14 0.71 -9.62 -32.20
C THR A 14 0.19 -9.54 -30.77
N LYS A 15 -0.66 -10.51 -30.42
CA LYS A 15 -1.04 -10.84 -29.03
C LYS A 15 -0.01 -11.80 -28.41
N ASN A 16 1.22 -11.35 -28.19
CA ASN A 16 2.24 -12.15 -27.47
C ASN A 16 2.97 -11.27 -26.45
N SER A 17 2.31 -10.89 -25.34
CA SER A 17 3.06 -10.57 -24.12
C SER A 17 3.65 -11.88 -23.60
N THR A 18 4.92 -11.87 -23.20
CA THR A 18 5.54 -13.05 -22.57
C THR A 18 4.77 -13.36 -21.27
N PRO A 19 4.56 -14.64 -20.91
CA PRO A 19 3.84 -15.00 -19.69
C PRO A 19 4.36 -14.29 -18.43
N ALA A 20 5.68 -14.04 -18.36
CA ALA A 20 6.31 -13.28 -17.29
C ALA A 20 5.84 -11.81 -17.22
N LEU A 21 5.68 -11.15 -18.37
CA LEU A 21 5.19 -9.77 -18.41
C LEU A 21 3.75 -9.67 -17.93
N GLN A 22 2.90 -10.63 -18.31
CA GLN A 22 1.51 -10.67 -17.82
C GLN A 22 1.43 -10.81 -16.31
N ILE A 23 2.24 -11.68 -15.70
CA ILE A 23 2.30 -11.83 -14.24
C ILE A 23 2.71 -10.52 -13.56
N VAL A 24 3.71 -9.82 -14.10
CA VAL A 24 4.16 -8.53 -13.55
C VAL A 24 3.06 -7.48 -13.66
N VAL A 25 2.41 -7.37 -14.81
CA VAL A 25 1.31 -6.43 -15.03
C VAL A 25 0.15 -6.71 -14.08
N GLN A 26 -0.28 -7.96 -13.95
CA GLN A 26 -1.35 -8.35 -13.02
C GLN A 26 -0.98 -8.03 -11.56
N GLY A 27 0.27 -8.28 -11.16
CA GLY A 27 0.75 -7.92 -9.82
C GLY A 27 0.68 -6.41 -9.55
N ILE A 28 1.11 -5.58 -10.51
CA ILE A 28 1.05 -4.12 -10.38
C ILE A 28 -0.40 -3.63 -10.33
N VAL A 29 -1.28 -4.18 -11.16
CA VAL A 29 -2.71 -3.86 -11.14
C VAL A 29 -3.34 -4.22 -9.79
N GLY A 30 -3.03 -5.41 -9.27
CA GLY A 30 -3.48 -5.83 -7.95
C GLY A 30 -3.06 -4.85 -6.85
N LEU A 31 -1.78 -4.44 -6.85
CA LEU A 31 -1.27 -3.46 -5.90
C LEU A 31 -1.99 -2.10 -5.99
N ILE A 32 -2.19 -1.59 -7.20
CA ILE A 32 -2.87 -0.30 -7.40
C ILE A 32 -4.32 -0.38 -6.93
N LYS A 33 -5.05 -1.43 -7.32
CA LYS A 33 -6.45 -1.63 -6.91
C LYS A 33 -6.59 -1.73 -5.39
N GLN A 34 -5.71 -2.46 -4.72
CA GLN A 34 -5.71 -2.57 -3.26
C GLN A 34 -5.44 -1.22 -2.59
N GLN A 35 -4.53 -0.41 -3.11
CA GLN A 35 -4.26 0.93 -2.58
C GLN A 35 -5.44 1.89 -2.79
N MET A 36 -6.13 1.80 -3.93
CA MET A 36 -7.35 2.56 -4.18
C MET A 36 -8.49 2.13 -3.25
N GLN A 37 -8.69 0.82 -3.08
CA GLN A 37 -9.69 0.29 -2.15
C GLN A 37 -9.42 0.76 -0.72
N PHE A 38 -8.16 0.64 -0.27
CA PHE A 38 -7.77 1.14 1.04
C PHE A 38 -8.07 2.65 1.19
N ALA A 39 -7.77 3.44 0.15
CA ALA A 39 -8.10 4.87 0.12
C ALA A 39 -9.58 5.13 0.37
N ASP A 40 -10.45 4.40 -0.34
CA ASP A 40 -11.89 4.54 -0.23
C ASP A 40 -12.37 4.17 1.18
N GLU A 41 -11.85 3.08 1.74
CA GLU A 41 -12.18 2.60 3.09
C GLU A 41 -11.82 3.62 4.17
N VAL A 42 -10.74 4.38 3.99
CA VAL A 42 -10.32 5.43 4.94
C VAL A 42 -10.79 6.84 4.57
N GLY A 43 -11.61 6.98 3.53
CA GLY A 43 -12.16 8.27 3.07
C GLY A 43 -11.11 9.22 2.47
N LEU A 44 -10.02 8.67 1.91
CA LEU A 44 -9.01 9.45 1.21
C LEU A 44 -9.32 9.54 -0.28
N ASP A 45 -9.19 10.77 -0.80
CA ASP A 45 -9.28 11.01 -2.24
C ASP A 45 -8.14 10.29 -2.98
N ARG A 46 -8.52 9.41 -3.90
CA ARG A 46 -7.62 8.63 -4.77
C ARG A 46 -6.67 9.53 -5.58
N GLN A 47 -7.07 10.74 -5.95
CA GLN A 47 -6.19 11.70 -6.64
C GLN A 47 -5.01 12.14 -5.76
N ARG A 48 -5.19 12.18 -4.43
CA ARG A 48 -4.09 12.49 -3.49
C ARG A 48 -3.08 11.36 -3.38
N ILE A 49 -3.49 10.14 -3.70
CA ILE A 49 -2.66 8.94 -3.61
C ILE A 49 -1.89 8.71 -4.91
N PHE A 50 -2.56 8.96 -6.04
CA PHE A 50 -2.02 8.76 -7.38
C PHE A 50 -2.03 10.07 -8.19
N PRO A 51 -1.45 11.18 -7.73
CA PRO A 51 -1.66 12.50 -8.35
C PRO A 51 -1.20 12.58 -9.81
N ILE A 52 -0.21 11.77 -10.19
CA ILE A 52 0.36 11.77 -11.55
C ILE A 52 -0.39 10.79 -12.47
N ILE A 53 -0.98 9.74 -11.90
CA ILE A 53 -1.52 8.62 -12.69
C ILE A 53 -3.02 8.44 -12.48
N TYR A 54 -3.67 9.27 -11.68
CA TYR A 54 -5.09 9.15 -11.32
C TYR A 54 -5.99 9.00 -12.55
N GLU A 55 -5.81 9.86 -13.56
CA GLU A 55 -6.52 9.79 -14.84
C GLU A 55 -6.22 8.50 -15.63
N TYR A 56 -5.04 7.91 -15.44
CA TYR A 56 -4.70 6.61 -16.00
C TYR A 56 -5.40 5.45 -15.27
N LEU A 57 -5.78 5.63 -14.00
CA LEU A 57 -6.35 4.61 -13.12
C LEU A 57 -7.88 4.55 -13.10
N GLU A 58 -8.58 5.61 -13.51
CA GLU A 58 -10.06 5.64 -13.55
C GLU A 58 -10.67 4.78 -14.66
N ASP A 59 -9.86 4.24 -15.57
CA ASP A 59 -10.33 3.55 -16.77
C ASP A 59 -10.27 2.03 -16.61
N ASP A 60 -11.31 1.31 -17.05
CA ASP A 60 -11.49 -0.14 -16.87
C ASP A 60 -10.41 -1.01 -17.55
N ASN A 61 -9.46 -0.38 -18.27
CA ASN A 61 -8.43 -1.02 -19.09
C ASN A 61 -7.01 -0.90 -18.52
N LEU A 62 -6.85 -0.76 -17.19
CA LEU A 62 -5.54 -0.59 -16.55
C LEU A 62 -4.51 -1.67 -16.94
N GLU A 63 -4.92 -2.93 -17.06
CA GLU A 63 -4.06 -4.04 -17.52
C GLU A 63 -3.52 -3.79 -18.94
N ASN A 64 -4.40 -3.41 -19.87
CA ASN A 64 -4.02 -3.12 -21.25
C ASN A 64 -3.10 -1.89 -21.34
N LYS A 65 -3.36 -0.84 -20.55
CA LYS A 65 -2.51 0.36 -20.51
C LYS A 65 -1.11 0.02 -19.99
N LEU A 66 -1.01 -0.78 -18.93
CA LEU A 66 0.29 -1.22 -18.40
C LEU A 66 1.01 -2.14 -19.38
N GLU A 67 0.33 -3.06 -20.05
CA GLU A 67 0.95 -3.90 -21.08
C GLU A 67 1.57 -3.06 -22.22
N VAL A 68 0.90 -1.99 -22.65
CA VAL A 68 1.43 -1.07 -23.68
C VAL A 68 2.66 -0.32 -23.15
N LEU A 69 2.62 0.16 -21.91
CA LEU A 69 3.75 0.84 -21.28
C LEU A 69 5.00 -0.04 -21.16
N PHE A 70 4.84 -1.34 -20.98
CA PHE A 70 5.96 -2.29 -20.95
C PHE A 70 6.44 -2.77 -22.32
N LYS A 71 5.62 -2.65 -23.37
CA LYS A 71 5.95 -3.10 -24.74
C LYS A 71 6.64 -2.02 -25.57
N ASP A 72 6.27 -0.77 -25.37
CA ASP A 72 6.87 0.38 -26.06
C ASP A 72 8.07 0.90 -25.24
N GLY A 73 9.23 1.04 -25.88
CA GLY A 73 10.54 1.29 -25.25
C GLY A 73 10.72 2.64 -24.52
N GLU A 74 11.94 3.20 -24.55
CA GLU A 74 12.45 4.28 -23.67
C GLU A 74 11.47 5.42 -23.30
N ASN A 75 10.58 5.82 -24.22
CA ASN A 75 9.60 6.89 -23.98
C ASN A 75 8.59 6.59 -22.85
N ASN A 76 8.26 5.32 -22.59
CA ASN A 76 7.29 4.94 -21.57
C ASN A 76 7.93 4.63 -20.20
N SER A 77 9.26 4.63 -20.13
CA SER A 77 10.01 4.35 -18.91
C SER A 77 9.75 5.39 -17.81
N LEU A 78 9.59 6.66 -18.16
CA LEU A 78 9.28 7.75 -17.21
C LEU A 78 7.89 7.58 -16.58
N GLN A 79 6.94 7.07 -17.36
CA GLN A 79 5.59 6.83 -16.90
C GLN A 79 5.54 5.61 -15.97
N LEU A 80 6.23 4.53 -16.32
CA LEU A 80 6.43 3.38 -15.43
C LEU A 80 7.13 3.78 -14.13
N GLN A 81 8.20 4.58 -14.20
CA GLN A 81 8.88 5.10 -13.01
C GLN A 81 7.95 5.94 -12.13
N SER A 82 7.07 6.73 -12.73
CA SER A 82 6.08 7.53 -12.00
C SER A 82 5.06 6.64 -11.28
N ILE A 83 4.62 5.54 -11.91
CA ILE A 83 3.73 4.55 -11.30
C ILE A 83 4.42 3.88 -10.10
N PHE A 84 5.62 3.34 -10.28
CA PHE A 84 6.36 2.71 -9.18
C PHE A 84 6.66 3.69 -8.05
N ARG A 85 6.99 4.94 -8.37
CA ARG A 85 7.20 5.99 -7.38
C ARG A 85 5.92 6.29 -6.60
N ALA A 86 4.77 6.37 -7.27
CA ALA A 86 3.49 6.58 -6.60
C ALA A 86 3.14 5.43 -5.64
N ILE A 87 3.29 4.18 -6.10
CA ILE A 87 3.08 2.97 -5.27
C ILE A 87 3.98 2.99 -4.03
N LYS A 88 5.28 3.25 -4.21
CA LYS A 88 6.25 3.33 -3.11
C LYS A 88 5.93 4.47 -2.14
N ASN A 89 5.64 5.65 -2.68
CA ASN A 89 5.31 6.83 -1.88
C ASN A 89 4.06 6.60 -1.06
N HIS A 90 3.03 5.97 -1.63
CA HIS A 90 1.82 5.67 -0.88
C HIS A 90 2.09 4.68 0.26
N GLN A 91 2.86 3.61 0.03
CA GLN A 91 3.29 2.71 1.11
C GLN A 91 4.02 3.46 2.24
N LEU A 92 4.89 4.41 1.91
CA LEU A 92 5.55 5.26 2.90
C LEU A 92 4.56 6.17 3.64
N VAL A 93 3.59 6.76 2.92
CA VAL A 93 2.54 7.60 3.50
C VAL A 93 1.64 6.81 4.45
N LEU A 94 1.22 5.61 4.07
CA LEU A 94 0.44 4.71 4.92
C LEU A 94 1.19 4.38 6.21
N THR A 95 2.46 4.03 6.06
CA THR A 95 3.35 3.71 7.18
C THR A 95 3.51 4.92 8.12
N ALA A 96 3.66 6.12 7.56
CA ALA A 96 3.73 7.37 8.32
C ALA A 96 2.38 7.75 8.96
N ALA A 97 1.26 7.44 8.32
CA ALA A 97 -0.08 7.66 8.86
C ALA A 97 -0.34 6.76 10.07
N LEU A 98 0.05 5.47 10.01
CA LEU A 98 0.01 4.56 11.16
C LEU A 98 0.84 5.08 12.34
N ASP A 99 2.04 5.60 12.05
CA ASP A 99 2.87 6.26 13.07
C ASP A 99 2.21 7.51 13.66
N GLY A 100 1.54 8.31 12.82
CA GLY A 100 0.76 9.48 13.25
C GLY A 100 -0.41 9.11 14.17
N VAL A 101 -1.17 8.06 13.82
CA VAL A 101 -2.27 7.51 14.65
C VAL A 101 -1.72 6.98 15.98
N ALA A 102 -0.61 6.25 15.96
CA ALA A 102 0.05 5.78 17.16
C ALA A 102 0.49 6.94 18.06
N LEU A 103 1.09 7.99 17.48
CA LEU A 103 1.50 9.19 18.22
C LEU A 103 0.30 9.93 18.84
N GLN A 104 -0.81 10.08 18.11
CA GLN A 104 -2.02 10.69 18.67
C GLN A 104 -2.60 9.85 19.81
N THR A 105 -2.61 8.53 19.64
CA THR A 105 -3.05 7.59 20.68
C THR A 105 -2.19 7.70 21.93
N ILE A 106 -0.86 7.76 21.79
CA ILE A 106 0.08 7.97 22.90
C ILE A 106 -0.22 9.28 23.64
N LYS A 107 -0.45 10.39 22.92
CA LYS A 107 -0.76 11.69 23.54
C LYS A 107 -2.04 11.64 24.39
N VAL A 108 -3.09 10.98 23.88
CA VAL A 108 -4.35 10.81 24.63
C VAL A 108 -4.16 9.88 25.84
N LEU A 109 -3.41 8.79 25.67
CA LEU A 109 -3.15 7.82 26.72
C LEU A 109 -2.28 8.38 27.84
N GLU A 110 -1.25 9.17 27.52
CA GLU A 110 -0.39 9.84 28.51
C GLU A 110 -1.22 10.66 29.50
N ALA A 111 -2.15 11.48 29.00
CA ALA A 111 -3.05 12.27 29.84
C ALA A 111 -3.89 11.40 30.80
N ARG A 112 -4.35 10.22 30.33
CA ARG A 112 -5.21 9.31 31.10
C ARG A 112 -4.45 8.41 32.08
N ILE A 113 -3.23 8.00 31.75
CA ILE A 113 -2.41 7.09 32.56
C ILE A 113 -1.85 7.77 33.81
N LEU A 114 -1.76 9.10 33.80
CA LEU A 114 -1.45 9.88 34.99
C LEU A 114 -2.58 9.85 36.01
N SER A 115 -3.84 9.81 35.57
CA SER A 115 -5.03 9.80 36.43
C SER A 115 -5.57 8.41 36.76
N ASP A 116 -5.34 7.40 35.91
CA ASP A 116 -5.94 6.06 36.05
C ASP A 116 -4.90 4.95 36.28
N ARG A 117 -4.87 4.45 37.52
CA ARG A 117 -3.97 3.37 37.96
C ARG A 117 -4.37 2.00 37.39
N SER A 118 -5.66 1.78 37.15
CA SER A 118 -6.17 0.53 36.57
C SER A 118 -5.75 0.42 35.11
N LEU A 119 -5.99 1.47 34.33
CA LEU A 119 -5.54 1.58 32.95
C LEU A 119 -4.02 1.40 32.83
N ARG A 120 -3.25 2.03 33.73
CA ARG A 120 -1.79 1.86 33.77
C ARG A 120 -1.37 0.40 33.91
N LYS A 121 -2.00 -0.36 34.81
CA LYS A 121 -1.71 -1.80 34.99
C LYS A 121 -2.13 -2.62 33.77
N GLN A 122 -3.32 -2.37 33.22
CA GLN A 122 -3.79 -3.07 32.02
C GLN A 122 -2.85 -2.87 30.84
N LEU A 123 -2.42 -1.64 30.58
CA LEU A 123 -1.48 -1.35 29.50
C LEU A 123 -0.10 -1.96 29.77
N GLN A 124 0.38 -1.96 31.01
CA GLN A 124 1.62 -2.64 31.40
C GLN A 124 1.59 -4.13 31.00
N THR A 125 0.45 -4.80 31.23
CA THR A 125 0.23 -6.20 30.85
C THR A 125 0.13 -6.37 29.33
N ILE A 126 -0.64 -5.54 28.64
CA ILE A 126 -0.83 -5.60 27.18
C ILE A 126 0.50 -5.42 26.44
N PHE A 127 1.30 -4.43 26.85
CA PHE A 127 2.60 -4.15 26.23
C PHE A 127 3.70 -5.09 26.70
N ASN A 128 3.41 -6.00 27.65
CA ASN A 128 4.38 -6.90 28.27
C ASN A 128 5.70 -6.20 28.65
N SER A 129 5.59 -4.94 29.09
CA SER A 129 6.76 -4.08 29.25
C SER A 129 7.37 -4.29 30.62
N LYS A 130 8.68 -4.56 30.66
CA LYS A 130 9.46 -4.58 31.91
C LYS A 130 9.71 -3.17 32.46
N LYS A 131 9.60 -2.13 31.61
CA LYS A 131 9.75 -0.72 32.00
C LYS A 131 8.39 -0.12 32.34
N PRO A 132 8.28 0.84 33.28
CA PRO A 132 7.00 1.48 33.56
C PRO A 132 6.36 2.03 32.28
N ILE A 133 5.07 1.76 32.07
CA ILE A 133 4.39 2.12 30.82
C ILE A 133 4.43 3.63 30.55
N ALA A 134 4.42 4.47 31.59
CA ALA A 134 4.55 5.92 31.45
C ALA A 134 5.90 6.33 30.82
N THR A 135 7.01 5.69 31.23
CA THR A 135 8.33 5.92 30.63
C THR A 135 8.41 5.41 29.19
N SER A 136 7.83 4.24 28.90
CA SER A 136 7.77 3.72 27.52
C SER A 136 6.97 4.64 26.60
N LEU A 137 5.83 5.18 27.06
CA LEU A 137 5.02 6.10 26.27
C LEU A 137 5.71 7.45 26.03
N LEU A 138 6.45 7.95 27.03
CA LEU A 138 7.25 9.16 26.86
C LEU A 138 8.36 8.95 25.82
N ASP A 139 9.05 7.81 25.87
CA ASP A 139 10.05 7.43 24.87
C ASP A 139 9.42 7.35 23.48
N PHE A 140 8.31 6.62 23.32
CA PHE A 140 7.60 6.54 22.04
C PHE A 140 7.07 7.90 21.55
N LYS A 141 6.68 8.82 22.43
CA LYS A 141 6.24 10.15 22.03
C LYS A 141 7.35 10.97 21.38
N HIS A 142 8.56 10.91 21.95
CA HIS A 142 9.69 11.74 21.54
C HIS A 142 10.64 11.04 20.55
N ASN A 143 10.61 9.71 20.49
CA ASN A 143 11.47 8.91 19.64
C ASN A 143 10.65 8.21 18.55
N GLN A 144 10.58 8.83 17.38
CA GLN A 144 9.88 8.27 16.21
C GLN A 144 10.42 6.90 15.82
N GLN A 145 11.74 6.68 15.91
CA GLN A 145 12.31 5.38 15.53
C GLN A 145 11.89 4.27 16.50
N ALA A 146 11.91 4.53 17.82
CA ALA A 146 11.46 3.57 18.82
C ALA A 146 9.96 3.29 18.67
N ARG A 147 9.13 4.33 18.51
CA ARG A 147 7.69 4.18 18.25
C ARG A 147 7.42 3.34 17.01
N TYR A 148 8.12 3.64 15.92
CA TYR A 148 7.94 2.91 14.68
C TYR A 148 8.30 1.42 14.82
N ARG A 149 9.48 1.12 15.38
CA ARG A 149 10.02 -0.24 15.48
C ARG A 149 9.33 -1.11 16.53
N GLU A 150 8.95 -0.53 17.66
CA GLU A 150 8.48 -1.28 18.83
C GLU A 150 6.96 -1.25 18.98
N LEU A 151 6.28 -0.28 18.37
CA LEU A 151 4.82 -0.14 18.47
C LEU A 151 4.13 -0.30 17.12
N VAL A 152 4.49 0.51 16.12
CA VAL A 152 3.76 0.58 14.84
C VAL A 152 3.90 -0.71 14.04
N ILE A 153 5.13 -1.14 13.75
CA ILE A 153 5.38 -2.34 12.95
C ILE A 153 4.89 -3.62 13.63
N PRO A 154 5.21 -3.89 14.91
CA PRO A 154 4.72 -5.10 15.58
C PRO A 154 3.20 -5.14 15.68
N GLY A 155 2.56 -3.98 15.97
CA GLY A 155 1.11 -3.86 16.00
C GLY A 155 0.48 -4.18 14.64
N PHE A 156 0.99 -3.56 13.58
CA PHE A 156 0.54 -3.81 12.21
C PHE A 156 0.68 -5.29 11.82
N ILE A 157 1.84 -5.90 12.03
CA ILE A 157 2.09 -7.32 11.68
C ILE A 157 1.14 -8.24 12.45
N ASN A 158 0.99 -8.05 13.76
CA ASN A 158 0.14 -8.90 14.59
C ASN A 158 -1.33 -8.82 14.14
N THR A 159 -1.85 -7.61 13.92
CA THR A 159 -3.22 -7.41 13.44
C THR A 159 -3.39 -7.97 12.03
N TYR A 160 -2.42 -7.75 11.13
CA TYR A 160 -2.46 -8.30 9.78
C TYR A 160 -2.53 -9.83 9.79
N MET A 161 -1.69 -10.49 10.58
CA MET A 161 -1.71 -11.95 10.75
C MET A 161 -3.04 -12.47 11.29
N GLN A 162 -3.65 -11.76 12.24
CA GLN A 162 -4.95 -12.14 12.81
C GLN A 162 -6.07 -12.03 11.78
N ILE A 163 -6.10 -10.97 10.98
CA ILE A 163 -7.12 -10.76 9.94
C ILE A 163 -6.98 -11.81 8.82
N GLN A 164 -5.75 -12.11 8.38
CA GLN A 164 -5.50 -13.15 7.38
C GLN A 164 -5.99 -14.53 7.87
N ALA A 165 -5.73 -14.87 9.13
CA ALA A 165 -6.19 -16.13 9.72
C ALA A 165 -7.73 -16.24 9.86
N ILE A 166 -8.46 -15.11 9.77
CA ILE A 166 -9.92 -15.08 9.75
C ILE A 166 -10.43 -15.29 8.32
N GLY A 167 -9.82 -14.63 7.32
CA GLY A 167 -10.20 -14.77 5.92
C GLY A 167 -9.94 -16.15 5.30
N GLU A 168 -9.06 -16.97 5.89
CA GLU A 168 -8.83 -18.36 5.48
C GLU A 168 -9.87 -19.36 6.06
N LYS A 169 -10.78 -18.90 6.93
CA LYS A 169 -11.81 -19.74 7.57
C LYS A 169 -13.23 -19.53 7.02
N GLU A 170 -13.39 -18.58 6.10
CA GLU A 170 -14.62 -18.32 5.34
C GLU A 170 -14.55 -18.96 3.95
#